data_AF-A0A1I3BSK8-F1
#
_entry.id   AF-A0A1I3BSK8-F1
#
_cell.length_a   1.000
_cell.length_b   1.000
_cell.length_c   1.000
_cell.angle_alpha   90.00
_cell.angle_beta   90.00
_cell.angle_gamma   90.00
#
_symmetry.space_group_name_H-M   'P 1'
#
loop_
_entity.id
_entity.type
_entity.pdbx_description
1 polymer ?
#
loop_
_entity_poly.entity_id
_entity_poly.type
_entity_poly.pdbx_seq_one_letter_code
_entity_poly.pdbx_strand_id
1 'polypeptide(L)'
;MELTTLNKEYRLLREECDEKFVKMSQIEPNINVVEEYWITSDHTLGNSRCYFDSYQMGIEYALDRVDYRMTLNADGQKPFIILVNGKAINTKGQLQAFLNGEFEIKADDVVESNVKRLYS
;
A
#
# COMPACT_ATOMS: atom_id res chain seq x y z
N MET A 1 -24.38 -2.85 2.64
CA MET A 1 -24.00 -1.46 2.36
C MET A 1 -22.68 -1.53 1.62
N GLU A 2 -22.74 -1.48 0.28
CA GLU A 2 -21.56 -1.64 -0.58
C GLU A 2 -20.77 -0.34 -0.55
N LEU A 3 -19.61 -0.36 0.10
CA LEU A 3 -18.63 0.71 0.02
C LEU A 3 -18.21 0.83 -1.44
N THR A 4 -18.70 1.88 -2.09
CA THR A 4 -18.34 2.29 -3.44
C THR A 4 -16.82 2.24 -3.59
N THR A 5 -16.35 1.22 -4.31
CA THR A 5 -15.01 1.10 -4.84
C THR A 5 -14.83 2.22 -5.85
N LEU A 6 -14.55 3.43 -5.36
CA LEU A 6 -13.99 4.48 -6.18
C LEU A 6 -12.67 3.92 -6.69
N ASN A 7 -12.69 3.39 -7.91
CA ASN A 7 -11.51 2.85 -8.57
C ASN A 7 -10.40 3.89 -8.44
N LYS A 8 -9.30 3.51 -7.79
CA LYS A 8 -8.19 4.41 -7.42
C LYS A 8 -7.37 4.88 -8.63
N GLU A 9 -7.84 4.60 -9.85
CA GLU A 9 -7.23 4.93 -11.15
C GLU A 9 -7.66 6.29 -11.73
N TYR A 10 -8.63 6.96 -11.12
CA TYR A 10 -9.28 8.14 -11.71
C TYR A 10 -8.84 9.44 -11.02
N ARG A 11 -8.53 10.46 -11.83
CA ARG A 11 -8.31 11.85 -11.38
C ARG A 11 -9.46 12.72 -11.86
N LEU A 12 -9.92 13.63 -11.01
CA LEU A 12 -10.91 14.64 -11.38
C LEU A 12 -10.24 15.71 -12.25
N LEU A 13 -10.63 15.78 -13.53
CA LEU A 13 -10.31 16.90 -14.39
C LEU A 13 -11.43 17.94 -14.25
N ARG A 14 -11.05 19.16 -13.90
CA ARG A 14 -11.96 20.31 -13.90
C ARG A 14 -11.67 21.15 -15.14
N GLU A 15 -12.51 21.00 -16.16
CA GLU A 15 -12.66 22.00 -17.22
C GLU A 15 -13.94 22.81 -16.95
N GLU A 16 -13.98 24.06 -17.41
CA GLU A 16 -14.89 25.14 -16.97
C GLU A 16 -16.42 24.86 -17.02
N CYS A 17 -16.88 23.70 -17.49
CA CYS A 17 -18.31 23.34 -17.49
C CYS A 17 -18.64 21.84 -17.28
N ASP A 18 -17.67 20.94 -17.02
CA ASP A 18 -17.96 19.49 -16.87
C ASP A 18 -16.94 18.81 -15.95
N GLU A 19 -17.41 18.19 -14.86
CA GLU A 19 -16.58 17.34 -13.99
C GLU A 19 -16.55 15.91 -14.56
N LYS A 20 -15.41 15.49 -15.12
CA LYS A 20 -15.22 14.11 -15.60
C LYS A 20 -14.12 13.40 -14.83
N PHE A 21 -14.42 12.19 -14.37
CA PHE A 21 -13.43 11.25 -13.85
C PHE A 21 -12.74 10.56 -15.03
N VAL A 22 -11.46 10.88 -15.24
CA VAL A 22 -10.68 10.31 -16.33
C VAL A 22 -9.64 9.35 -15.75
N LYS A 23 -9.46 8.18 -16.39
CA LYS A 23 -8.38 7.25 -16.01
C LYS A 23 -7.04 7.92 -16.27
N MET A 24 -6.13 7.88 -15.32
CA MET A 24 -4.79 8.49 -15.46
C MET A 24 -4.03 7.95 -16.69
N SER A 25 -4.23 6.69 -17.06
CA SER A 25 -3.65 6.07 -18.27
C SER A 25 -4.18 6.65 -19.60
N GLN A 26 -5.33 7.33 -19.59
CA GLN A 26 -5.86 8.02 -20.76
C GLN A 26 -5.27 9.44 -20.93
N ILE A 27 -4.70 10.01 -19.86
CA ILE A 27 -4.06 11.32 -19.88
C ILE A 27 -2.57 11.16 -20.22
N GLU A 28 -1.90 10.19 -19.58
CA GLU A 28 -0.50 9.87 -19.84
C GLU A 28 -0.32 8.34 -19.95
N PRO A 29 -0.24 7.78 -21.17
CA PRO A 29 -0.11 6.33 -21.37
C PRO A 29 1.21 5.74 -20.85
N ASN A 30 2.18 6.58 -20.48
CA ASN A 30 3.50 6.17 -19.99
C ASN A 30 3.67 6.30 -18.47
N ILE A 31 2.62 6.70 -17.73
CA ILE A 31 2.73 6.88 -16.29
C ILE A 31 2.84 5.52 -15.58
N ASN A 32 3.86 5.39 -14.74
CA ASN A 32 4.13 4.19 -13.96
C ASN A 32 3.58 4.37 -12.56
N VAL A 33 2.76 3.43 -12.12
CA VAL A 33 2.11 3.44 -10.81
C VAL A 33 2.83 2.47 -9.91
N VAL A 34 3.24 2.94 -8.74
CA VAL A 34 3.71 2.09 -7.64
C VAL A 34 2.65 2.10 -6.56
N GLU A 35 2.16 0.93 -6.20
CA GLU A 35 1.17 0.74 -5.16
C GLU A 35 1.77 -0.07 -4.02
N GLU A 36 1.40 0.30 -2.80
CA GLU A 36 1.88 -0.34 -1.60
C GLU A 36 0.68 -0.65 -0.72
N TYR A 37 0.57 -1.89 -0.25
CA TYR A 37 -0.46 -2.32 0.68
C TYR A 37 0.19 -3.06 1.86
N TRP A 38 -0.34 -2.89 3.06
CA TRP A 38 0.16 -3.55 4.27
C TRP A 38 -0.93 -3.66 5.33
N ILE A 39 -0.74 -4.59 6.27
CA ILE A 39 -1.57 -4.65 7.47
C ILE A 39 -0.97 -3.74 8.55
N THR A 40 -1.78 -2.85 9.08
CA THR A 40 -1.42 -1.97 10.19
C THR A 40 -1.58 -2.68 11.53
N SER A 41 -1.05 -2.08 12.61
CA SER A 41 -1.10 -2.67 13.97
C SER A 41 -2.50 -2.88 14.51
N ASP A 42 -3.51 -2.16 13.99
CA ASP A 42 -4.93 -2.33 14.30
C ASP A 42 -5.62 -3.36 13.38
N HIS A 43 -4.85 -4.17 12.64
CA HIS A 43 -5.32 -5.16 11.68
C HIS A 43 -6.15 -4.59 10.51
N THR A 44 -6.00 -3.30 10.20
CA THR A 44 -6.63 -2.70 9.03
C THR A 44 -5.69 -2.71 7.81
N LEU A 45 -6.26 -2.51 6.62
CA LEU A 45 -5.49 -2.46 5.37
C LEU A 45 -5.02 -1.03 5.12
N GLY A 46 -3.73 -0.79 5.31
CA GLY A 46 -3.06 0.44 4.88
C GLY A 46 -2.73 0.40 3.38
N ASN A 47 -2.81 1.55 2.71
CA ASN A 47 -2.41 1.67 1.31
C ASN A 47 -1.74 3.01 0.99
N SER A 48 -0.77 2.99 0.08
CA SER A 48 -0.11 4.17 -0.49
C SER A 48 0.05 4.00 -2.01
N ARG A 49 0.15 5.11 -2.73
CA ARG A 49 0.34 5.13 -4.19
C ARG A 49 1.24 6.28 -4.62
N CYS A 50 2.13 6.00 -5.56
CA CYS A 50 3.03 6.96 -6.17
C CYS A 50 3.02 6.80 -7.69
N TYR A 51 3.30 7.90 -8.39
CA TYR A 51 3.28 7.98 -9.85
C TYR A 51 4.65 8.43 -10.34
N PHE A 52 5.14 7.81 -11.41
CA PHE A 52 6.45 8.06 -11.97
C PHE A 52 6.41 8.12 -13.49
N ASP A 53 7.11 9.08 -14.07
CA ASP A 53 7.20 9.24 -15.52
C ASP A 53 8.09 8.18 -16.17
N SER A 54 9.02 7.61 -15.39
CA SER A 54 9.94 6.56 -15.84
C SER A 54 9.71 5.26 -15.07
N TYR A 55 9.69 4.15 -15.81
CA TYR A 55 9.56 2.81 -15.23
C TYR A 55 10.75 2.49 -14.31
N GLN A 56 11.96 2.91 -14.69
CA GLN A 56 13.16 2.65 -13.90
C GLN A 56 13.09 3.35 -12.53
N MET A 57 12.62 4.60 -12.50
CA MET A 57 12.38 5.31 -11.24
C MET A 57 11.31 4.63 -10.39
N GLY A 58 10.22 4.15 -11.01
CA GLY A 58 9.18 3.40 -10.31
C GLY A 58 9.71 2.11 -9.69
N ILE A 59 10.62 1.41 -10.37
CA ILE A 59 11.25 0.19 -9.86
C ILE A 59 12.22 0.50 -8.72
N GLU A 60 13.10 1.49 -8.87
CA GLU A 60 14.03 1.90 -7.82
C GLU A 60 13.29 2.32 -6.55
N TYR A 61 12.21 3.10 -6.70
CA TYR A 61 11.34 3.46 -5.58
C TYR A 61 10.65 2.23 -4.96
N ALA A 62 10.12 1.32 -5.78
CA ALA A 62 9.48 0.12 -5.28
C ALA A 62 10.45 -0.75 -4.46
N LEU A 63 11.70 -0.89 -4.90
CA LEU A 63 12.73 -1.63 -4.17
C LEU A 63 13.08 -0.96 -2.83
N ASP A 64 13.23 0.37 -2.80
CA ASP A 64 13.43 1.12 -1.55
C ASP A 64 12.26 0.92 -0.56
N ARG A 65 11.02 0.91 -1.06
CA ARG A 65 9.83 0.60 -0.24
C ARG A 65 9.84 -0.83 0.28
N VAL A 66 10.31 -1.80 -0.52
CA VAL A 66 10.45 -3.19 -0.08
C VAL A 66 11.44 -3.27 1.08
N ASP A 67 12.60 -2.66 0.93
CA ASP A 67 13.63 -2.66 1.97
C ASP A 67 13.11 -1.98 3.25
N TYR A 68 12.49 -0.81 3.12
CA TYR A 68 11.86 -0.12 4.25
C TYR A 68 10.84 -1.03 4.96
N ARG A 69 9.95 -1.71 4.24
CA ARG A 69 8.97 -2.59 4.86
C ARG A 69 9.57 -3.84 5.49
N MET A 70 10.60 -4.40 4.88
CA MET A 70 11.37 -5.50 5.48
C MET A 70 12.01 -5.08 6.81
N THR A 71 12.51 -3.85 6.94
CA THR A 71 13.05 -3.36 8.22
C THR A 71 11.97 -3.21 9.29
N LEU A 72 10.75 -2.81 8.91
CA LEU A 72 9.62 -2.72 9.84
C LEU A 72 9.04 -4.09 10.21
N ASN A 73 9.15 -5.07 9.31
CA ASN A 73 8.67 -6.45 9.45
C ASN A 73 9.76 -7.40 9.97
N ALA A 74 10.58 -6.94 10.92
CA ALA A 74 11.68 -7.75 11.47
C ALA A 74 11.20 -9.01 12.22
N ASP A 75 9.98 -8.97 12.77
CA ASP A 75 9.25 -10.05 13.43
C ASP A 75 8.56 -11.02 12.43
N GLY A 76 8.50 -10.64 11.16
CA GLY A 76 7.76 -11.37 10.13
C GLY A 76 6.24 -11.34 10.31
N GLN A 77 5.70 -10.50 11.21
CA GLN A 77 4.27 -10.44 11.57
C GLN A 77 3.52 -9.28 10.90
N LYS A 78 4.18 -8.51 10.04
CA LYS A 78 3.63 -7.34 9.35
C LYS A 78 3.57 -7.58 7.84
N PRO A 79 2.53 -8.27 7.35
CA PRO A 79 2.41 -8.57 5.94
C PRO A 79 2.22 -7.31 5.10
N PHE A 80 2.88 -7.27 3.94
CA PHE A 80 2.82 -6.19 2.96
C PHE A 80 3.00 -6.69 1.51
N ILE A 81 2.57 -5.90 0.53
CA ILE A 81 2.84 -6.13 -0.90
C ILE A 81 3.13 -4.81 -1.57
N ILE A 82 4.05 -4.82 -2.52
CA ILE A 82 4.37 -3.66 -3.36
C ILE A 82 4.21 -4.08 -4.82
N LEU A 83 3.41 -3.31 -5.54
CA LEU A 83 3.06 -3.53 -6.94
C LEU A 83 3.63 -2.39 -7.79
N VAL A 84 4.17 -2.71 -8.96
CA VAL A 84 4.50 -1.74 -10.00
C VAL A 84 3.64 -2.07 -11.21
N ASN A 85 2.78 -1.13 -11.61
CA ASN A 85 1.79 -1.33 -12.67
C ASN A 85 0.98 -2.63 -12.47
N GLY A 86 0.58 -2.91 -11.23
CA GLY A 86 -0.16 -4.12 -10.84
C GLY A 86 0.66 -5.41 -10.74
N LYS A 87 1.97 -5.39 -11.02
CA LYS A 87 2.86 -6.55 -10.86
C LYS A 87 3.59 -6.50 -9.52
N ALA A 88 3.49 -7.57 -8.74
CA ALA A 88 4.20 -7.67 -7.47
C ALA A 88 5.72 -7.70 -7.68
N ILE A 89 6.43 -6.81 -6.98
CA ILE A 89 7.89 -6.77 -6.95
C ILE A 89 8.45 -7.58 -5.77
N ASN A 90 7.68 -7.75 -4.70
CA ASN A 90 8.11 -8.46 -3.50
C ASN A 90 7.52 -9.88 -3.39
N THR A 91 8.38 -10.87 -3.16
CA THR A 91 7.96 -12.25 -2.81
C THR A 91 7.94 -12.51 -1.30
N LYS A 92 8.51 -11.61 -0.49
CA LYS A 92 8.73 -11.81 0.95
C LYS A 92 7.64 -11.20 1.85
N GLY A 93 6.77 -10.35 1.33
CA GLY A 93 5.85 -9.58 2.16
C GLY A 93 4.58 -10.33 2.61
N GLN A 94 4.30 -11.53 2.09
CA GLN A 94 3.24 -12.45 2.58
C GLN A 94 1.81 -11.89 2.67
N LEU A 95 1.50 -10.68 2.19
CA LEU A 95 0.15 -10.13 2.25
C LEU A 95 -0.88 -10.98 1.49
N GLN A 96 -0.49 -11.54 0.35
CA GLN A 96 -1.38 -12.42 -0.40
C GLN A 96 -1.71 -13.70 0.39
N ALA A 97 -0.72 -14.26 1.09
CA ALA A 97 -0.91 -15.43 1.95
C ALA A 97 -1.82 -15.10 3.16
N PHE A 98 -1.66 -13.90 3.74
CA PHE A 98 -2.55 -13.41 4.81
C PHE A 98 -4.00 -13.28 4.33
N LEU A 99 -4.22 -12.65 3.18
CA LEU A 99 -5.57 -12.49 2.60
C LEU A 99 -6.21 -13.83 2.20
N ASN A 100 -5.39 -14.82 1.83
CA ASN A 100 -5.84 -16.17 1.53
C ASN A 100 -6.07 -17.04 2.79
N GLY A 101 -5.71 -16.56 3.98
CA GLY A 101 -5.79 -17.32 5.23
C GLY A 101 -4.68 -18.36 5.41
N GLU A 102 -3.64 -18.35 4.58
CA GLU A 102 -2.47 -19.23 4.68
C GLU A 102 -1.43 -18.72 5.69
N PHE A 103 -1.53 -17.43 6.07
CA PHE A 103 -0.67 -16.77 7.04
C PHE A 103 -1.52 -16.08 8.10
N GLU A 104 -1.25 -16.36 9.37
CA GLU A 104 -1.91 -15.72 10.51
C GLU A 104 -0.91 -14.86 11.29
N ILE A 105 -1.30 -13.61 11.56
CA ILE A 105 -0.55 -12.73 12.45
C ILE A 105 -0.74 -13.25 13.88
N LYS A 106 0.35 -13.63 14.53
CA LYS A 106 0.33 -14.01 15.94
C LYS A 106 0.16 -12.73 16.76
N ALA A 107 -0.86 -12.69 17.60
CA ALA A 107 -0.97 -11.65 18.61
C ALA A 107 0.21 -11.81 19.57
N ASP A 108 1.16 -10.89 19.53
CA ASP A 108 2.07 -10.71 20.66
C ASP A 108 1.23 -10.17 21.82
N ASP A 109 1.24 -10.86 22.96
CA ASP A 109 0.74 -10.32 24.22
C ASP A 109 1.46 -8.99 24.45
N VAL A 110 0.77 -7.88 24.18
CA VAL A 110 1.29 -6.54 24.41
C VAL A 110 1.46 -6.38 25.93
N VAL A 111 2.66 -6.66 26.43
CA VAL A 111 3.04 -6.24 27.77
C VAL A 111 3.04 -4.72 27.74
N GLU A 112 2.02 -4.10 28.35
CA GLU A 112 1.82 -2.65 28.57
C GLU A 112 2.94 -2.00 29.40
N SER A 113 4.21 -2.27 29.13
CA SER A 113 5.32 -1.77 29.94
C SER A 113 5.68 -0.30 29.66
N ASN A 114 5.19 0.28 28.54
CA ASN A 114 5.61 1.62 28.11
C ASN A 114 4.51 2.68 28.02
N VAL A 115 3.28 2.43 28.46
CA VAL A 115 2.31 3.52 28.67
C VAL A 115 2.62 4.19 30.01
N LYS A 116 3.67 5.02 30.04
CA LYS A 116 3.80 6.04 31.09
C LYS A 116 2.54 6.91 31.04
N ARG A 117 1.64 6.74 32.01
CA ARG A 117 0.52 7.66 32.27
C ARG A 117 1.09 9.08 32.32
N LEU A 118 0.81 9.88 31.30
CA LEU A 118 1.18 11.30 31.22
C LEU A 118 0.27 12.21 32.07
N TYR A 119 -0.49 11.64 33.01
CA TYR A 119 -1.27 12.40 33.97
C TYR A 119 -1.18 11.75 35.36
N SER A 120 -0.23 12.23 36.14
CA SER A 120 -0.18 12.16 37.60
C SER A 120 0.23 13.53 38.11
#